data_AF-A0A7J2S4W3-F1
#
_entry.id   AF-A0A7J2S4W3-F1
#
_cell.length_a   1.000
_cell.length_b   1.000
_cell.length_c   1.000
_cell.angle_alpha   90.00
_cell.angle_beta   90.00
_cell.angle_gamma   90.00
#
_symmetry.space_group_name_H-M   'P 1'
#
loop_
_entity.id
_entity.type
_entity.pdbx_description
1 polymer ?
#
loop_
_entity_poly.entity_id
_entity_poly.type
_entity_poly.pdbx_seq_one_letter_code
_entity_poly.pdbx_strand_id
1 'polypeptide(L)'
;MTNDIELLPEEDPEAYKTLHIILKSPSSSFSQSVYSVPFNGKLIPNRDYPYEGLSMMIGSESWHLLDGVALGSKGDLIPEKVIASHERVLYLYRMMEGWLEAEYRLSERGDLVIDLRSEERITMEPLFDIRHMYDRSRP
;
A
#
# COMPACT_ATOMS: atom_id res chain seq x y z
N MET A 1 -1.19 -18.00 -17.59
CA MET A 1 -1.94 -16.76 -17.89
C MET A 1 -1.99 -15.99 -16.59
N THR A 2 -1.39 -14.82 -16.54
CA THR A 2 -1.54 -13.93 -15.38
C THR A 2 -2.93 -13.29 -15.51
N ASN A 3 -3.83 -13.64 -14.59
CA ASN A 3 -5.17 -13.04 -14.51
C ASN A 3 -5.03 -11.67 -13.82
N ASP A 4 -4.43 -10.72 -14.55
CA ASP A 4 -4.28 -9.35 -14.07
C ASP A 4 -5.60 -8.61 -14.25
N ILE A 5 -6.02 -7.89 -13.21
CA ILE A 5 -7.20 -7.02 -13.20
C ILE A 5 -6.69 -5.58 -13.19
N GLU A 6 -7.09 -4.79 -14.19
CA GLU A 6 -6.84 -3.36 -14.22
C GLU A 6 -7.98 -2.61 -13.52
N LEU A 7 -7.63 -1.71 -12.61
CA LEU A 7 -8.55 -0.94 -11.76
C LEU A 7 -8.23 0.54 -11.92
N LEU A 8 -9.29 1.35 -12.07
CA LEU A 8 -9.18 2.81 -12.12
C LEU A 8 -9.02 3.37 -10.70
N PRO A 9 -8.07 4.29 -10.46
CA PRO A 9 -7.82 4.86 -9.15
C PRO A 9 -8.71 6.09 -8.91
N GLU A 10 -9.98 6.00 -9.30
CA GLU A 10 -10.99 7.05 -9.14
C GLU A 10 -12.02 6.61 -8.10
N GLU A 11 -12.11 7.36 -7.00
CA GLU A 11 -13.09 7.09 -5.94
C GLU A 11 -14.51 7.32 -6.45
N ASP A 12 -15.41 6.39 -6.10
CA ASP A 12 -16.84 6.61 -6.29
C ASP A 12 -17.31 7.69 -5.29
N PRO A 13 -18.15 8.66 -5.71
CA PRO A 13 -18.72 9.66 -4.80
C PRO A 13 -19.44 9.06 -3.58
N GLU A 14 -19.91 7.81 -3.69
CA GLU A 14 -20.51 7.08 -2.59
C GLU A 14 -19.44 6.35 -1.76
N ALA A 15 -19.15 6.88 -0.56
CA ALA A 15 -18.10 6.41 0.35
C ALA A 15 -18.15 4.92 0.75
N TYR A 16 -19.25 4.20 0.50
CA TYR A 16 -19.35 2.77 0.79
C TYR A 16 -18.83 1.87 -0.35
N LYS A 17 -18.50 2.44 -1.50
CA LYS A 17 -17.98 1.72 -2.68
C LYS A 17 -16.46 1.75 -2.75
N THR A 18 -15.80 1.75 -1.59
CA THR A 18 -14.34 1.66 -1.53
C THR A 18 -13.84 0.34 -2.12
N LEU A 19 -12.82 0.39 -2.97
CA LEU A 19 -12.18 -0.81 -3.53
C LEU A 19 -10.85 -1.08 -2.83
N HIS A 20 -10.67 -2.33 -2.43
CA HIS A 20 -9.52 -2.79 -1.66
C HIS A 20 -8.89 -4.00 -2.32
N ILE A 21 -7.56 -4.05 -2.27
CA ILE A 21 -6.80 -5.22 -2.69
C ILE A 21 -6.14 -5.85 -1.47
N ILE A 22 -6.18 -7.17 -1.41
CA ILE A 22 -5.57 -7.92 -0.31
C ILE A 22 -4.69 -9.02 -0.90
N LEU A 23 -3.39 -8.91 -0.65
CA LEU A 23 -2.43 -9.97 -0.84
C LEU A 23 -2.41 -10.84 0.42
N LYS A 24 -2.37 -12.16 0.26
CA LYS A 24 -2.33 -13.11 1.38
C LYS A 24 -1.22 -14.14 1.18
N SER A 25 -0.51 -14.43 2.25
CA SER A 25 0.34 -15.60 2.40
C SER A 25 -0.17 -16.45 3.59
N PRO A 26 0.38 -17.65 3.83
CA PRO A 26 0.01 -18.45 5.00
C PRO A 26 0.24 -17.74 6.35
N SER A 27 1.17 -16.80 6.42
CA SER A 27 1.59 -16.11 7.65
C SER A 27 1.30 -14.61 7.67
N SER A 28 0.83 -14.01 6.57
CA SER A 28 0.67 -12.56 6.47
C SER A 28 -0.44 -12.14 5.50
N SER A 29 -0.90 -10.91 5.66
CA SER A 29 -1.74 -10.24 4.69
C SER A 29 -1.31 -8.79 4.54
N PHE A 30 -1.28 -8.32 3.30
CA PHE A 30 -1.08 -6.91 2.99
C PHE A 30 -2.32 -6.39 2.26
N SER A 31 -3.02 -5.44 2.87
CA SER A 31 -4.21 -4.81 2.30
C SER A 31 -3.99 -3.32 2.09
N GLN A 32 -4.48 -2.79 0.97
CA GLN A 32 -4.45 -1.36 0.67
C GLN A 32 -5.66 -0.99 -0.21
N SER A 33 -6.09 0.27 -0.15
CA SER A 33 -7.05 0.83 -1.08
C SER A 33 -6.49 0.90 -2.51
N VAL A 34 -7.37 0.78 -3.50
CA VAL A 34 -7.07 1.09 -4.91
C VAL A 34 -6.82 2.60 -5.10
N TYR A 35 -7.44 3.41 -4.27
CA TYR A 35 -7.40 4.86 -4.36
C TYR A 35 -6.19 5.41 -3.63
N SER A 36 -5.66 6.55 -4.08
CA SER A 36 -4.55 7.22 -3.41
C SER A 36 -4.97 8.61 -2.99
N VAL A 37 -4.55 9.02 -1.79
CA VAL A 37 -4.86 10.33 -1.20
C VAL A 37 -3.58 11.10 -0.90
N PRO A 38 -3.63 12.44 -0.92
CA PRO A 38 -2.51 13.27 -0.47
C PRO A 38 -2.18 13.03 1.01
N PHE A 39 -0.90 12.88 1.31
CA PHE A 39 -0.38 12.71 2.66
C PHE A 39 0.94 13.44 2.82
N ASN A 40 0.97 14.56 3.56
CA ASN A 40 2.19 15.31 3.88
C ASN A 40 3.11 15.61 2.65
N GLY A 41 2.51 16.11 1.56
CA GLY A 41 3.23 16.39 0.31
C GLY A 41 3.65 15.15 -0.49
N LYS A 42 3.09 13.98 -0.16
CA LYS A 42 3.25 12.70 -0.84
C LYS A 42 1.88 12.14 -1.22
N LEU A 43 1.86 11.01 -1.90
CA LEU A 43 0.68 10.16 -2.07
C LEU A 43 0.82 8.88 -1.26
N ILE A 44 -0.29 8.40 -0.73
CA ILE A 44 -0.39 7.09 -0.09
C ILE A 44 -1.69 6.44 -0.57
N PRO A 45 -1.77 5.10 -0.71
CA PRO A 45 -3.07 4.45 -0.81
C PRO A 45 -3.99 4.93 0.32
N ASN A 46 -5.25 5.22 -0.01
CA ASN A 46 -6.23 5.69 0.97
C ASN A 46 -6.34 4.67 2.10
N ARG A 47 -6.51 5.17 3.33
CA ARG A 47 -6.54 4.42 4.59
C ARG A 47 -7.89 4.55 5.30
N ASP A 48 -8.98 4.38 4.56
CA ASP A 48 -10.33 4.50 5.13
C ASP A 48 -10.64 3.40 6.14
N TYR A 49 -9.93 2.26 6.09
CA TYR A 49 -10.09 1.17 7.04
C TYR A 49 -8.92 1.07 8.05
N PRO A 50 -9.18 1.06 9.38
CA PRO A 50 -8.14 1.05 10.43
C PRO A 50 -7.17 -0.15 10.48
N TYR A 51 -7.37 -1.14 9.61
CA TYR A 51 -6.59 -2.38 9.55
C TYR A 51 -5.99 -2.63 8.15
N GLU A 52 -6.04 -1.62 7.27
CA GLU A 52 -5.25 -1.65 6.05
C GLU A 52 -3.77 -1.54 6.37
N GLY A 53 -2.97 -2.32 5.66
CA GLY A 53 -1.56 -2.47 5.92
C GLY A 53 -1.08 -3.91 5.93
N LEU A 54 0.16 -4.10 6.38
CA LEU A 54 0.78 -5.39 6.61
C LEU A 54 0.41 -5.90 8.00
N SER A 55 -0.28 -7.04 8.02
CA SER A 55 -0.48 -7.84 9.22
C SER A 55 0.23 -9.18 9.07
N MET A 56 0.87 -9.66 10.15
CA MET A 56 1.64 -10.90 10.14
C MET A 56 1.44 -11.69 11.43
N MET A 57 1.41 -13.01 11.31
CA MET A 57 1.44 -13.93 12.44
C MET A 57 2.87 -14.06 12.98
N ILE A 58 3.09 -13.62 14.22
CA ILE A 58 4.35 -13.77 14.95
C ILE A 58 4.09 -14.68 16.15
N GLY A 59 4.60 -15.91 16.09
CA GLY A 59 4.24 -16.95 17.05
C GLY A 59 2.76 -17.33 16.92
N SER A 60 1.99 -17.13 17.99
CA SER A 60 0.53 -17.37 18.02
C SER A 60 -0.30 -16.09 17.93
N GLU A 61 0.32 -14.93 17.70
CA GLU A 61 -0.33 -13.62 17.72
C GLU A 61 -0.32 -12.96 16.35
N SER A 62 -1.37 -12.19 16.05
CA SER A 62 -1.46 -11.36 14.85
C SER A 62 -0.95 -9.95 15.16
N TRP A 63 0.11 -9.54 14.47
CA TRP A 63 0.73 -8.24 14.61
C TRP A 63 0.39 -7.37 13.40
N HIS A 64 -0.02 -6.13 13.62
CA HIS A 64 -0.15 -5.14 12.56
C HIS A 64 1.14 -4.29 12.54
N LEU A 65 1.90 -4.34 11.45
CA LEU A 65 3.26 -3.86 11.41
C LEU A 65 3.41 -2.55 10.64
N LEU A 66 2.65 -2.38 9.57
CA LEU A 66 2.81 -1.27 8.63
C LEU A 66 1.43 -0.88 8.12
N ASP A 67 1.04 0.37 8.27
CA ASP A 67 -0.21 0.90 7.73
C ASP A 67 -0.16 1.08 6.20
N GLY A 68 0.99 1.48 5.70
CA GLY A 68 1.20 1.78 4.29
C GLY A 68 2.51 2.50 4.05
N VAL A 69 2.77 2.86 2.80
CA VAL A 69 3.97 3.56 2.40
C VAL A 69 3.59 4.76 1.55
N ALA A 70 3.86 5.95 2.07
CA ALA A 70 3.67 7.18 1.32
C ALA A 70 4.87 7.40 0.36
N LEU A 71 4.57 7.74 -0.89
CA LEU A 71 5.51 7.95 -1.97
C LEU A 71 5.43 9.40 -2.45
N GLY A 72 6.58 10.03 -2.63
CA GLY A 72 6.68 11.39 -3.16
C GLY A 72 7.73 11.49 -4.26
N SER A 73 7.56 12.47 -5.15
CA SER A 73 8.57 12.86 -6.14
C SER A 73 8.85 14.37 -6.00
N LYS A 74 9.64 14.94 -6.92
CA LYS A 74 9.93 16.38 -6.92
C LYS A 74 8.68 17.24 -7.22
N GLY A 75 7.65 16.64 -7.81
CA GLY A 75 6.37 17.29 -8.10
C GLY A 75 5.20 16.40 -7.68
N ASP A 76 4.02 16.70 -8.23
CA ASP A 76 2.82 15.94 -7.93
C ASP A 76 2.89 14.55 -8.59
N LEU A 77 2.40 13.56 -7.85
CA LEU A 77 2.10 12.24 -8.38
C LEU A 77 0.61 12.21 -8.74
N ILE A 78 0.30 11.71 -9.92
CA ILE A 78 -1.09 11.56 -10.40
C ILE A 78 -1.37 10.06 -10.54
N PRO A 79 -2.31 9.48 -9.77
CA PRO A 79 -2.69 8.08 -9.92
C PRO A 79 -3.31 7.83 -11.30
N GLU A 80 -2.82 6.82 -12.01
CA GLU A 80 -3.29 6.53 -13.38
C GLU A 80 -4.00 5.18 -13.45
N LYS A 81 -3.42 4.16 -12.82
CA LYS A 81 -4.07 2.85 -12.67
C LYS A 81 -3.45 1.98 -11.60
N VAL A 82 -4.22 0.99 -11.17
CA VAL A 82 -3.75 -0.11 -10.32
C VAL A 82 -3.94 -1.43 -11.07
N ILE A 83 -2.91 -2.26 -11.09
CA ILE A 83 -2.97 -3.61 -11.66
C ILE A 83 -2.81 -4.60 -10.53
N ALA A 84 -3.82 -5.43 -10.32
CA ALA A 84 -3.84 -6.44 -9.27
C ALA A 84 -3.81 -7.84 -9.86
N SER A 85 -3.07 -8.75 -9.24
CA SER A 85 -3.09 -10.17 -9.53
C SER A 85 -3.03 -10.97 -8.23
N HIS A 86 -2.97 -12.30 -8.35
CA HIS A 86 -2.80 -13.15 -7.17
C HIS A 86 -1.41 -13.02 -6.51
N GLU A 87 -0.41 -12.48 -7.19
CA GLU A 87 0.97 -12.38 -6.69
C GLU A 87 1.35 -10.97 -6.25
N ARG A 88 0.72 -9.96 -6.85
CA ARG A 88 1.19 -8.58 -6.78
C ARG A 88 0.09 -7.55 -6.90
N VAL A 89 0.40 -6.36 -6.41
CA VAL A 89 -0.33 -5.12 -6.71
C VAL A 89 0.66 -4.11 -7.26
N LEU A 90 0.35 -3.52 -8.40
CA LEU A 90 1.16 -2.49 -9.04
C LEU A 90 0.36 -1.19 -9.12
N TYR A 91 0.86 -0.15 -8.46
CA TYR A 91 0.36 1.20 -8.61
C TYR A 91 1.20 1.92 -9.66
N LEU A 92 0.54 2.57 -10.62
CA LEU A 92 1.17 3.41 -11.63
C LEU A 92 0.77 4.86 -11.39
N TYR A 93 1.79 5.68 -11.17
CA TYR A 93 1.66 7.12 -10.99
C TYR A 93 2.37 7.85 -12.12
N ARG A 94 1.68 8.82 -12.73
CA ARG A 94 2.32 9.78 -13.63
C ARG A 94 3.02 10.86 -12.82
N MET A 95 4.21 11.24 -13.26
CA MET A 95 4.98 12.36 -12.73
C MET A 95 5.00 13.50 -13.76
N MET A 96 5.60 14.64 -13.40
CA MET A 96 5.83 15.73 -14.36
C MET A 96 6.67 15.26 -15.56
N GLU A 97 7.72 14.47 -15.28
CA GLU A 97 8.55 13.81 -16.28
C GLU A 97 8.60 12.31 -15.94
N GLY A 98 8.05 11.47 -16.81
CA GLY A 98 8.07 10.01 -16.65
C GLY A 98 7.00 9.45 -15.70
N TRP A 99 7.31 8.30 -15.11
CA TRP A 99 6.37 7.47 -14.35
C TRP A 99 7.03 6.86 -13.12
N LEU A 100 6.21 6.61 -12.09
CA LEU A 100 6.56 5.82 -10.92
C LEU A 100 5.70 4.56 -10.91
N GLU A 101 6.39 3.42 -10.91
CA GLU A 101 5.80 2.11 -10.65
C GLU A 101 6.10 1.71 -9.21
N ALA A 102 5.05 1.42 -8.44
CA ALA A 102 5.18 0.87 -7.08
C ALA A 102 4.51 -0.50 -7.02
N GLU A 103 5.33 -1.55 -7.02
CA GLU A 103 4.87 -2.93 -6.94
C GLU A 103 5.00 -3.48 -5.53
N TYR A 104 3.93 -4.08 -5.04
CA TYR A 104 3.83 -4.73 -3.73
C TYR A 104 3.60 -6.22 -3.92
N ARG A 105 4.36 -7.04 -3.22
CA ARG A 105 4.27 -8.51 -3.22
C ARG A 105 4.49 -9.05 -1.82
N LEU A 106 4.00 -10.26 -1.55
CA LEU A 106 4.37 -11.01 -0.36
C LEU A 106 5.37 -12.10 -0.74
N SER A 107 6.47 -12.20 0.00
CA SER A 107 7.41 -13.32 -0.11
C SER A 107 6.74 -14.61 0.37
N GLU A 108 7.34 -15.77 0.07
CA GLU A 108 6.87 -17.06 0.61
C GLU A 108 6.86 -17.10 2.14
N ARG A 109 7.68 -16.28 2.80
CA ARG A 109 7.75 -16.16 4.26
C ARG A 109 6.71 -15.19 4.83
N GLY A 110 6.03 -14.42 3.96
CA GLY A 110 5.10 -13.36 4.35
C GLY A 110 5.73 -11.99 4.51
N ASP A 111 6.96 -11.80 4.05
CA ASP A 111 7.59 -10.47 4.06
C ASP A 111 6.97 -9.60 2.96
N LEU A 112 6.67 -8.34 3.26
CA LEU A 112 6.28 -7.37 2.25
C LEU A 112 7.50 -6.95 1.43
N VAL A 113 7.43 -7.20 0.12
CA VAL A 113 8.41 -6.75 -0.87
C VAL A 113 7.81 -5.58 -1.62
N ILE A 114 8.56 -4.47 -1.67
CA ILE A 114 8.17 -3.25 -2.38
C ILE A 114 9.23 -2.95 -3.41
N ASP A 115 8.89 -3.06 -4.69
CA ASP A 115 9.75 -2.69 -5.81
C ASP A 115 9.30 -1.35 -6.38
N LEU A 116 10.20 -0.37 -6.33
CA LEU A 116 9.96 0.97 -6.86
C LEU A 116 10.79 1.17 -8.13
N ARG A 117 10.14 1.53 -9.23
CA ARG A 117 10.80 1.90 -10.49
C ARG A 117 10.41 3.31 -10.87
N SER A 118 11.42 4.15 -11.07
CA SER A 118 11.23 5.55 -11.43
C SER A 118 12.43 6.04 -12.22
N GLU A 119 12.19 6.97 -13.13
CA GLU A 119 13.23 7.73 -13.84
C GLU A 119 13.83 8.84 -12.97
N GLU A 120 13.13 9.22 -11.90
CA GLU A 120 13.55 10.28 -10.98
C GLU A 120 13.76 9.75 -9.56
N ARG A 121 14.36 10.60 -8.71
CA ARG A 121 14.45 10.32 -7.28
C ARG A 121 13.07 10.38 -6.65
N ILE A 122 12.72 9.32 -5.93
CA ILE A 122 11.52 9.26 -5.11
C ILE A 122 11.87 9.34 -3.63
N THR A 123 10.95 9.87 -2.84
CA THR A 123 10.98 9.79 -1.39
C THR A 123 9.95 8.77 -0.93
N MET A 124 10.30 8.00 0.09
CA MET A 124 9.44 6.98 0.67
C MET A 124 9.32 7.24 2.17
N GLU A 125 8.09 7.20 2.68
CA GLU A 125 7.79 7.35 4.10
C GLU A 125 6.89 6.19 4.55
N PRO A 126 7.46 5.14 5.17
CA PRO A 126 6.66 4.06 5.73
C PRO A 126 5.92 4.54 6.99
N LEU A 127 4.61 4.27 7.05
CA LEU A 127 3.79 4.53 8.22
C LEU A 127 3.69 3.23 9.01
N PHE A 128 4.38 3.17 10.14
CA PHE A 128 4.29 2.03 11.04
C PHE A 128 3.16 2.24 12.03
N ASP A 129 2.35 1.21 12.19
CA ASP A 129 1.38 1.16 13.26
C ASP A 129 2.01 0.54 14.49
N ILE A 130 2.63 1.37 15.31
CA ILE A 130 3.20 0.93 16.59
C ILE A 130 2.13 0.80 17.67
N ARG A 131 0.94 0.23 17.37
CA ARG A 131 -0.17 0.04 18.33
C ARG A 131 0.14 -1.01 19.42
N HIS A 132 1.15 -0.71 20.23
CA HIS A 132 1.17 -0.83 21.69
C HIS A 132 0.79 0.50 22.37
N MET A 133 0.17 1.45 21.64
CA MET A 133 -0.26 2.75 22.19
C MET A 133 -1.31 2.62 23.32
N TYR A 134 -1.99 1.47 23.43
CA TYR A 134 -2.89 1.14 24.54
C TYR A 134 -2.28 0.23 25.61
N ASP A 135 -1.04 -0.23 25.42
CA ASP A 135 -0.33 -0.87 26.52
C ASP A 135 0.06 0.17 27.55
N ARG A 136 -0.17 -0.17 28.82
CA ARG A 136 0.26 0.69 29.92
C ARG A 136 1.77 0.84 29.80
N SER A 137 2.22 2.08 29.66
CA SER A 137 3.62 2.46 29.85
C SER A 137 4.06 2.03 31.26
N ARG A 138 4.60 0.81 31.37
CA ARG A 138 5.19 0.26 32.58
C ARG A 138 6.63 -0.07 32.22
N PRO A 139 7.60 0.77 32.61
CA PRO A 139 9.01 0.44 32.49
C PRO A 139 9.36 -0.80 33.32
#